data_AF-A0A966PX76-F1
#
_entry.id   AF-A0A966PX76-F1
#
_cell.length_a   1.000
_cell.length_b   1.000
_cell.length_c   1.000
_cell.angle_alpha   90.00
_cell.angle_beta   90.00
_cell.angle_gamma   90.00
#
_symmetry.space_group_name_H-M   'P 1'
#
loop_
_entity.id
_entity.type
_entity.pdbx_description
1 polymer ?
#
loop_
_entity_poly.entity_id
_entity_poly.type
_entity_poly.pdbx_seq_one_letter_code
_entity_poly.pdbx_strand_id
1 'polypeptide(L)' 'MARLPYSYQSNPNLPNEQYRHAFTQKELDEYLKCAEDPVYFAKKYIRIINVDRGLIPFDMWD' A
#
# COMPACT_ATOMS: atom_id res chain seq x y z
N MET A 1 11.47 -12.79 19.27
CA MET A 1 10.78 -12.64 17.97
C MET A 1 11.86 -12.36 16.93
N ALA A 2 12.02 -13.21 15.92
CA ALA A 2 13.09 -13.06 14.93
C ALA A 2 12.89 -11.78 14.10
N ARG A 3 13.95 -10.99 13.91
CA ARG A 3 13.94 -9.87 12.97
C ARG A 3 13.63 -10.43 11.58
N LEU A 4 12.53 -9.99 10.96
CA LEU A 4 12.28 -10.29 9.56
C LEU A 4 13.41 -9.62 8.76
N PRO A 5 14.20 -10.37 7.96
CA PRO A 5 15.39 -9.85 7.28
C PRO A 5 15.05 -8.73 6.29
N TYR A 6 13.78 -8.56 5.95
CA TYR A 6 13.28 -7.59 4.97
C TYR A 6 12.43 -6.47 5.56
N SER A 7 12.40 -6.29 6.88
CA SER A 7 11.63 -5.20 7.54
C SER A 7 12.50 -3.99 7.86
N TYR A 8 11.96 -2.77 7.69
CA TYR A 8 12.63 -1.53 8.07
C TYR A 8 12.35 -1.19 9.54
N GLN A 9 13.40 -0.98 10.34
CA GLN A 9 13.30 -0.60 11.77
C GLN A 9 12.35 -1.48 12.62
N SER A 10 12.28 -2.78 12.32
CA SER A 10 11.35 -3.73 12.99
C SER A 10 9.86 -3.47 12.72
N ASN A 11 9.51 -2.61 11.75
CA ASN A 11 8.14 -2.45 11.28
C ASN A 11 7.82 -3.55 10.25
N PRO A 12 6.96 -4.53 10.56
CA PRO A 12 6.64 -5.63 9.66
C PRO A 12 5.89 -5.20 8.39
N ASN A 13 5.28 -4.01 8.40
CA ASN A 13 4.51 -3.49 7.26
C ASN A 13 5.37 -2.65 6.29
N LEU A 14 6.64 -2.39 6.63
CA LEU A 14 7.52 -1.57 5.82
C LEU A 14 8.71 -2.40 5.35
N PRO A 15 8.80 -2.73 4.04
CA PRO A 15 9.96 -3.42 3.51
C PRO A 15 11.22 -2.54 3.61
N ASN A 16 12.38 -3.16 3.82
CA ASN A 16 13.66 -2.47 3.76
C ASN A 16 14.17 -2.33 2.32
N GLU A 17 15.27 -1.57 2.15
CA GLU A 17 15.88 -1.31 0.84
C GLU A 17 16.35 -2.56 0.10
N GLN A 18 16.70 -3.63 0.83
CA GLN A 18 17.20 -4.88 0.24
C GLN A 18 16.06 -5.74 -0.30
N TYR A 19 14.81 -5.47 0.09
CA TYR A 19 13.66 -6.21 -0.41
C TYR A 19 13.54 -6.03 -1.94
N ARG A 20 13.34 -7.14 -2.64
CA ARG A 20 13.05 -7.17 -4.07
C ARG A 20 11.72 -7.90 -4.23
N HIS A 21 10.71 -7.15 -4.65
CA HIS A 21 9.40 -7.71 -4.90
C HIS A 21 9.37 -8.38 -6.27
N ALA A 22 9.04 -9.67 -6.31
CA ALA A 22 8.87 -10.41 -7.54
C ALA A 22 7.45 -10.20 -8.06
N PHE A 23 7.25 -9.18 -8.87
CA PHE A 23 5.93 -8.84 -9.40
C PHE A 23 5.39 -9.92 -10.33
N THR A 24 4.13 -10.29 -10.14
CA THR A 24 3.34 -11.02 -11.12
C THR A 24 2.81 -10.08 -12.20
N GLN A 25 2.41 -10.62 -13.36
CA GLN A 25 1.83 -9.80 -14.44
C GLN A 25 0.63 -8.98 -13.96
N LYS A 26 -0.26 -9.57 -13.16
CA LYS A 26 -1.44 -8.88 -12.62
C LYS A 26 -1.08 -7.71 -11.70
N GLU A 27 -0.01 -7.84 -10.92
CA GLU A 27 0.46 -6.77 -10.05
C GLU A 27 1.10 -5.64 -10.85
N LEU A 28 1.82 -5.96 -11.93
CA LEU A 28 2.33 -4.94 -12.86
C LEU A 28 1.19 -4.19 -13.56
N ASP A 29 0.18 -4.91 -14.05
CA ASP A 29 -0.99 -4.31 -14.69
C ASP A 29 -1.73 -3.38 -13.73
N GLU A 30 -1.92 -3.80 -12.48
CA GLU A 30 -2.54 -2.98 -11.45
C GLU A 30 -1.67 -1.77 -11.07
N TYR A 31 -0.35 -1.93 -11.02
CA TYR A 31 0.59 -0.84 -10.76
C TYR A 31 0.50 0.23 -11.86
N LEU A 32 0.49 -0.19 -13.14
CA LEU A 32 0.31 0.72 -14.27
C LEU A 32 -1.04 1.42 -14.21
N LYS A 33 -2.12 0.69 -13.92
CA LYS A 33 -3.46 1.28 -13.75
C LYS A 33 -3.49 2.34 -12.65
N CYS A 34 -2.80 2.09 -11.52
CA CYS A 34 -2.71 3.06 -10.43
C CYS A 34 -1.88 4.30 -10.82
N ALA A 35 -0.87 4.13 -11.67
CA ALA A 35 -0.06 5.25 -12.18
C ALA A 35 -0.84 6.10 -13.20
N GLU A 36 -1.68 5.48 -14.02
CA GLU A 36 -2.53 6.16 -15.02
C GLU A 36 -3.77 6.82 -14.39
N ASP A 37 -4.40 6.17 -13.41
CA ASP A 37 -5.59 6.66 -12.71
C ASP A 37 -5.32 6.85 -11.20
N PRO A 38 -4.84 8.04 -10.80
CA PRO A 38 -4.55 8.33 -9.40
C PRO A 38 -5.81 8.39 -8.52
N VAL A 39 -6.99 8.67 -9.10
CA VAL A 39 -8.27 8.69 -8.38
C VAL A 39 -8.67 7.27 -7.99
N TYR A 40 -8.54 6.32 -8.92
CA TYR A 40 -8.73 4.90 -8.64
C TYR A 40 -7.76 4.39 -7.57
N PHE A 41 -6.47 4.76 -7.68
CA PHE A 41 -5.48 4.39 -6.66
C PHE A 41 -5.88 4.90 -5.28
N ALA A 42 -6.25 6.19 -5.18
CA ALA A 42 -6.63 6.81 -3.91
C ALA A 42 -7.83 6.11 -3.28
N LYS A 43 -8.91 5.89 -4.05
CA LYS A 43 -10.13 5.25 -3.53
C LYS A 43 -9.92 3.77 -3.17
N LYS A 44 -9.06 3.04 -3.89
CA LYS A 44 -8.89 1.59 -3.70
C LYS A 44 -7.85 1.22 -2.63
N TYR A 45 -6.75 1.97 -2.53
CA TYR A 45 -5.59 1.58 -1.72
C TYR A 45 -5.31 2.51 -0.55
N ILE A 46 -5.76 3.77 -0.57
CA ILE A 46 -5.55 4.71 0.54
C ILE A 46 -6.64 4.53 1.58
N ARG A 47 -6.22 4.49 2.85
CA ARG A 47 -7.12 4.43 4.01
C ARG A 47 -6.73 5.51 5.00
N ILE A 48 -7.73 6.05 5.68
CA ILE A 48 -7.57 7.05 6.74
C ILE A 48 -8.13 6.51 8.04
N ILE A 49 -7.59 6.99 9.16
CA ILE A 49 -8.15 6.69 10.48
C ILE A 49 -9.18 7.76 10.80
N ASN A 50 -10.45 7.36 10.77
CA ASN A 50 -11.55 8.13 11.32
C ASN A 50 -11.59 7.93 12.85
N VAL A 51 -11.86 9.01 13.59
CA VAL A 51 -11.87 9.00 15.06
C VAL A 51 -12.87 7.98 15.63
N ASP A 52 -14.06 7.89 15.03
CA ASP A 52 -15.13 7.03 15.54
C ASP A 52 -15.18 5.67 14.84
N ARG A 53 -14.90 5.64 13.52
CA ARG A 53 -15.08 4.46 12.66
C ARG A 53 -13.79 3.66 12.45
N GLY A 54 -12.65 4.16 12.91
CA GLY A 54 -11.36 3.54 12.71
C GLY A 54 -10.88 3.63 11.26
N LEU A 55 -10.21 2.58 10.77
CA LEU A 55 -9.57 2.58 9.45
C LEU A 55 -10.62 2.43 8.32
N ILE A 56 -10.86 3.50 7.58
CA ILE A 56 -11.83 3.55 6.48
C ILE A 56 -11.14 3.88 5.14
N PRO A 57 -11.69 3.47 3.98
CA PRO A 57 -11.22 3.94 2.68
C PRO A 57 -11.30 5.46 2.56
N PHE A 58 -10.40 6.06 1.77
CA PHE A 58 -10.44 7.49 1.50
C PHE A 58 -11.46 7.82 0.39
N ASP A 59 -12.53 8.52 0.78
CA ASP A 59 -13.49 9.08 -0.16
C ASP A 59 -13.03 10.49 -0.60
N MET A 60 -12.81 10.65 -1.90
CA MET A 60 -12.46 11.95 -2.50
C MET A 60 -13.65 12.90 -2.49
N TRP A 61 -13.37 14.20 -2.41
CA TRP A 61 -14.38 15.24 -2.60
C TRP A 61 -14.78 15.34 -4.08
N ASP A 62 -16.04 15.66 -4.33
CA ASP A 62 -16.59 15.93 -5.68
C ASP A 62 -16.28 17.37 -6.15
#